data_AF-A0A1F4C5R3-F1
#
_entry.id   AF-A0A1F4C5R3-F1
#
_cell.length_a   1.000
_cell.length_b   1.000
_cell.length_c   1.000
_cell.angle_alpha   90.00
_cell.angle_beta   90.00
_cell.angle_gamma   90.00
#
_symmetry.space_group_name_H-M   'P 1'
#
loop_
_entity.id
_entity.type
_entity.pdbx_description
1 polymer ?
#
loop_
_entity_poly.entity_id
_entity_poly.type
_entity_poly.pdbx_seq_one_letter_code
_entity_poly.pdbx_strand_id
1 'polypeptide(L)'
;MIHSGFFDEFPKLNTIACHGGGALPYLIARFDRMWNVSSVASGTIKSPPGSYMKRIYFDAVVYDQKTLEFLVDQVGVDRVLYGSDYPFNLGDMTGVLARVDALGPERADAIRSGNALALFDL
;
A
#
# COMPACT_ATOMS: atom_id res chain seq x y z
N MET A 1 12.99 -2.98 -5.27
CA MET A 1 13.07 -2.45 -3.91
C MET A 1 13.05 -3.56 -2.87
N ILE A 2 11.96 -4.34 -2.75
CA ILE A 2 11.91 -5.44 -1.75
C ILE A 2 13.05 -6.44 -1.95
N HIS A 3 13.13 -7.14 -3.09
CA HIS A 3 14.13 -8.20 -3.28
C HIS A 3 15.59 -7.74 -3.37
N SER A 4 15.84 -6.44 -3.52
CA SER A 4 17.20 -5.89 -3.65
C SER A 4 17.82 -5.47 -2.31
N GLY A 5 17.12 -5.65 -1.19
CA GLY A 5 17.60 -5.17 0.12
C GLY A 5 17.44 -3.67 0.35
N PHE A 6 16.80 -2.96 -0.58
CA PHE A 6 16.67 -1.49 -0.51
C PHE A 6 16.03 -1.03 0.80
N PHE A 7 14.96 -1.70 1.23
CA PHE A 7 14.29 -1.34 2.47
C PHE A 7 15.14 -1.64 3.70
N ASP A 8 16.03 -2.64 3.66
CA ASP A 8 16.97 -2.92 4.74
C ASP A 8 18.07 -1.87 4.85
N GLU A 9 18.48 -1.31 3.71
CA GLU A 9 19.47 -0.23 3.62
C GLU A 9 18.89 1.12 4.07
N PHE A 10 17.64 1.41 3.71
CA PHE A 10 16.95 2.66 4.04
C PHE A 10 15.74 2.43 4.97
N PRO A 11 15.95 2.05 6.26
CA PRO A 11 14.88 1.66 7.18
C PRO A 11 13.84 2.76 7.44
N LYS A 12 14.24 4.02 7.34
CA LYS A 12 13.44 5.21 7.69
C LYS A 12 12.82 5.92 6.48
N LEU A 13 13.13 5.50 5.26
CA LEU A 13 12.58 6.13 4.07
C LEU A 13 11.11 5.74 3.91
N ASN A 14 10.23 6.74 3.83
CA ASN A 14 8.84 6.53 3.48
C ASN A 14 8.71 6.46 1.95
N THR A 15 7.97 5.46 1.47
CA THR A 15 7.69 5.26 0.05
C THR A 15 6.21 5.12 -0.19
N ILE A 16 5.70 5.72 -1.26
CA ILE A 16 4.30 5.61 -1.67
C ILE A 16 4.26 4.82 -2.99
N ALA A 17 3.49 3.75 -3.03
CA ALA A 17 3.19 2.99 -4.22
C ALA A 17 1.81 3.42 -4.76
N CYS A 18 1.81 4.20 -5.84
CA CYS A 18 0.59 4.76 -6.42
C CYS A 18 -0.31 3.67 -7.04
N HIS A 19 -1.57 4.03 -7.28
CA HIS A 19 -2.61 3.20 -7.89
C HIS A 19 -2.84 1.88 -7.13
N GLY A 20 -3.01 1.98 -5.81
CA GLY A 20 -3.11 0.83 -4.92
C GLY A 20 -1.88 -0.09 -4.91
N GLY A 21 -0.74 0.38 -5.43
CA GLY A 21 0.47 -0.44 -5.61
C GLY A 21 0.40 -1.41 -6.78
N GLY A 22 -0.54 -1.23 -7.71
CA GLY A 22 -0.74 -2.08 -8.87
C GLY A 22 -0.92 -3.55 -8.49
N ALA A 23 -0.09 -4.44 -9.05
CA ALA A 23 -0.19 -5.87 -8.78
C ALA A 23 0.53 -6.31 -7.48
N LEU A 24 1.26 -5.41 -6.80
CA LEU A 24 2.09 -5.80 -5.66
C LEU A 24 1.30 -6.45 -4.51
N PRO A 25 0.16 -5.88 -4.04
CA PRO A 25 -0.61 -6.50 -2.95
C PRO A 25 -1.10 -7.91 -3.30
N TYR A 26 -1.48 -8.14 -4.57
CA TYR A 26 -1.90 -9.46 -5.05
C TYR A 26 -0.74 -10.48 -5.07
N LEU A 27 0.47 -10.03 -5.44
CA LEU A 27 1.63 -10.91 -5.60
C LEU A 27 2.39 -11.19 -4.29
N ILE A 28 2.12 -10.47 -3.21
CA ILE A 28 2.98 -10.50 -2.02
C ILE A 28 3.09 -11.90 -1.38
N ALA A 29 1.97 -12.64 -1.31
CA ALA A 29 1.97 -14.00 -0.77
C ALA A 29 2.81 -14.97 -1.63
N ARG A 30 2.88 -14.74 -2.95
CA ARG A 30 3.77 -15.51 -3.84
C ARG A 30 5.23 -15.21 -3.53
N PHE A 31 5.57 -13.96 -3.24
CA PHE A 31 6.92 -13.58 -2.86
C PHE A 31 7.32 -14.16 -1.50
N ASP A 32 6.42 -14.20 -0.53
CA ASP A 32 6.64 -14.91 0.74
C ASP A 32 6.81 -16.42 0.54
N ARG A 33 6.05 -17.04 -0.37
CA ARG A 33 6.27 -18.45 -0.71
C ARG A 33 7.67 -18.66 -1.30
N MET A 34 8.10 -17.79 -2.21
CA MET A 34 9.43 -17.84 -2.83
C MET A 34 10.54 -17.68 -1.77
N TRP A 35 10.38 -16.75 -0.83
CA TRP A 35 11.26 -16.55 0.32
C TRP A 35 11.53 -17.84 1.08
N ASN A 36 10.45 -18.56 1.41
CA ASN A 36 10.50 -19.73 2.27
C ASN A 36 11.10 -20.97 1.58
N VAL A 37 11.14 -21.02 0.25
CA VAL A 37 11.59 -22.21 -0.50
C VAL A 37 12.90 -22.01 -1.26
N SER A 38 13.47 -20.80 -1.28
CA SER A 38 14.68 -20.48 -2.03
C SER A 38 15.69 -19.75 -1.14
N SER A 39 16.83 -20.38 -0.88
CA SER A 39 17.96 -19.78 -0.15
C SER A 39 18.56 -18.58 -0.89
N VAL A 40 18.46 -18.54 -2.22
CA VAL A 40 18.88 -17.38 -3.01
C VAL A 40 17.97 -16.19 -2.75
N ALA A 41 16.65 -16.44 -2.72
CA ALA A 41 15.68 -15.39 -2.41
C ALA A 41 15.87 -14.91 -0.97
N SER A 42 16.02 -15.82 -0.01
CA SER A 42 16.15 -15.48 1.41
C SER A 42 17.51 -14.90 1.81
N GLY A 43 18.56 -15.11 1.01
CA GLY A 43 19.90 -14.63 1.31
C GLY A 43 20.13 -13.13 1.07
N THR A 44 19.19 -12.42 0.43
CA THR A 44 19.41 -11.02 0.02
C THR A 44 18.80 -9.98 0.98
N ILE A 45 17.71 -10.30 1.68
CA ILE A 45 17.01 -9.36 2.58
C ILE A 45 16.80 -9.98 3.96
N LYS A 46 16.41 -9.17 4.95
CA LYS A 46 16.45 -9.61 6.37
C LYS A 46 15.15 -10.24 6.87
N SER A 47 14.05 -10.05 6.16
CA SER A 47 12.69 -10.46 6.56
C SER A 47 11.88 -10.92 5.35
N PRO A 48 10.76 -11.67 5.55
CA PRO A 48 9.87 -12.05 4.45
C PRO A 48 9.33 -10.82 3.68
N PRO A 49 9.18 -10.89 2.35
CA PRO A 49 8.66 -9.80 1.51
C PRO A 49 7.41 -9.10 2.07
N GLY A 50 6.43 -9.85 2.58
CA GLY A 50 5.20 -9.33 3.15
C GLY A 50 5.41 -8.39 4.34
N SER A 51 6.48 -8.58 5.11
CA SER A 51 6.79 -7.69 6.23
C SER A 51 7.11 -6.26 5.80
N TYR A 52 7.66 -6.06 4.59
CA TYR A 52 7.97 -4.73 4.08
C TYR A 52 6.74 -3.98 3.57
N MET A 53 5.60 -4.64 3.34
CA MET A 53 4.36 -3.96 2.96
C MET A 53 3.93 -2.94 4.03
N LYS A 54 4.24 -3.21 5.31
CA LYS A 54 4.00 -2.28 6.42
C LYS A 54 4.89 -1.03 6.41
N ARG A 55 5.81 -0.92 5.45
CA ARG A 55 6.74 0.21 5.28
C ARG A 55 6.44 1.01 4.01
N ILE A 56 5.44 0.59 3.24
CA ILE A 56 5.01 1.23 2.01
C ILE A 56 3.63 1.80 2.28
N TYR A 57 3.41 3.04 1.87
CA TYR A 57 2.08 3.63 1.78
C TYR A 57 1.51 3.37 0.39
N PHE A 58 0.21 3.28 0.29
CA PHE A 58 -0.53 3.04 -0.94
C PHE A 58 -1.58 4.12 -1.08
N ASP A 59 -1.91 4.56 -2.29
CA ASP A 59 -3.10 5.38 -2.47
C ASP A 59 -4.36 4.52 -2.66
N ALA A 60 -5.53 5.13 -2.49
CA ALA A 60 -6.82 4.51 -2.72
C ALA A 60 -7.28 4.63 -4.19
N VAL A 61 -6.38 4.91 -5.15
CA VAL A 61 -6.71 5.03 -6.58
C VAL A 61 -6.91 3.63 -7.16
N VAL A 62 -8.06 3.06 -6.85
CA VAL A 62 -8.60 1.81 -7.37
C VAL A 62 -10.06 2.04 -7.78
N TYR A 63 -10.56 1.21 -8.69
CA TYR A 63 -11.81 1.50 -9.41
C TYR A 63 -13.00 0.64 -8.96
N ASP A 64 -12.83 -0.19 -7.94
CA ASP A 64 -13.92 -0.96 -7.34
C ASP A 64 -13.72 -1.14 -5.83
N GLN A 65 -14.83 -1.39 -5.12
CA GLN A 65 -14.86 -1.49 -3.67
C GLN A 65 -14.07 -2.71 -3.14
N LYS A 66 -14.17 -3.86 -3.82
CA LYS A 66 -13.54 -5.11 -3.36
C LYS A 66 -12.02 -5.02 -3.43
N THR A 67 -11.50 -4.34 -4.45
CA THR A 67 -10.05 -4.08 -4.55
C THR A 67 -9.56 -3.18 -3.43
N LEU A 68 -10.32 -2.14 -3.05
CA LEU A 68 -9.95 -1.28 -1.93
C LEU A 68 -9.98 -2.04 -0.59
N GLU A 69 -11.03 -2.81 -0.34
CA GLU A 69 -11.15 -3.67 0.85
C GLU A 69 -9.99 -4.67 0.93
N PHE A 70 -9.69 -5.35 -0.19
CA PHE A 70 -8.55 -6.24 -0.28
C PHE A 70 -7.23 -5.54 0.04
N LEU A 71 -7.00 -4.35 -0.53
CA LEU A 71 -5.79 -3.58 -0.25
C LEU A 71 -5.69 -3.28 1.25
N VAL A 72 -6.74 -2.71 1.85
CA VAL A 72 -6.79 -2.37 3.28
C VAL A 72 -6.54 -3.60 4.16
N ASP A 73 -7.13 -4.74 3.83
CA ASP A 73 -6.91 -5.99 4.57
C ASP A 73 -5.47 -6.52 4.43
N GLN A 74 -4.83 -6.31 3.27
CA GLN A 74 -3.44 -6.72 3.04
C GLN A 74 -2.41 -5.84 3.77
N VAL A 75 -2.60 -4.51 3.76
CA VAL A 75 -1.55 -3.55 4.20
C VAL A 75 -1.86 -2.84 5.51
N GLY A 76 -3.12 -2.91 5.97
CA GLY A 76 -3.62 -2.16 7.11
C GLY A 76 -4.08 -0.75 6.73
N VAL A 77 -5.11 -0.28 7.43
CA VAL A 77 -5.72 1.04 7.16
C VAL A 77 -4.72 2.20 7.26
N ASP A 78 -3.77 2.12 8.20
CA ASP A 78 -2.73 3.14 8.44
C ASP A 78 -1.68 3.26 7.32
N ARG A 79 -1.81 2.44 6.27
CA ARG A 79 -0.93 2.43 5.10
C ARG A 79 -1.64 2.82 3.82
N VAL A 80 -2.91 3.22 3.88
CA VAL A 80 -3.67 3.66 2.71
C VAL A 80 -3.95 5.16 2.82
N LEU A 81 -3.62 5.90 1.77
CA LEU A 81 -3.81 7.34 1.63
C LEU A 81 -4.95 7.60 0.63
N TYR A 82 -5.67 8.69 0.81
CA TYR A 82 -6.52 9.20 -0.25
C TYR A 82 -5.67 9.70 -1.42
N GLY A 83 -6.11 9.38 -2.64
CA GLY A 83 -5.51 9.87 -3.88
C GLY A 83 -6.58 9.92 -4.98
N SER A 84 -6.43 10.86 -5.92
CA SER A 84 -7.44 11.08 -6.99
C SER A 84 -6.91 10.84 -8.40
N ASP A 85 -5.58 10.80 -8.57
CA ASP A 85 -4.92 10.82 -9.88
C ASP A 85 -5.24 12.05 -10.75
N TYR A 86 -5.60 13.17 -10.11
CA TYR A 86 -5.78 14.44 -10.80
C TYR A 86 -4.44 14.93 -11.40
N PRO A 87 -4.40 15.50 -12.62
CA PRO A 87 -5.52 15.89 -13.49
C PRO A 87 -5.83 14.89 -14.62
N PHE A 88 -5.46 13.62 -14.49
CA PHE A 88 -5.64 12.66 -15.57
C PHE A 88 -7.11 12.29 -15.78
N ASN A 89 -7.51 12.05 -17.03
CA ASN A 89 -8.88 11.66 -17.40
C ASN A 89 -9.35 10.36 -16.74
N LEU A 90 -8.41 9.49 -16.36
CA LEU A 90 -8.71 8.24 -15.66
C LEU A 90 -9.01 8.46 -14.16
N GLY A 91 -8.55 9.58 -13.59
CA GLY A 91 -8.72 9.91 -12.19
C GLY A 91 -10.20 10.08 -11.81
N ASP A 92 -10.55 9.60 -10.61
CA ASP A 92 -11.92 9.51 -10.11
C ASP A 92 -12.01 10.00 -8.66
N MET A 93 -11.93 11.32 -8.46
CA MET A 93 -11.92 11.92 -7.13
C MET A 93 -13.19 11.58 -6.33
N THR A 94 -14.36 11.70 -6.96
CA THR A 94 -15.66 11.45 -6.31
C THR A 94 -15.85 9.97 -5.99
N GLY A 95 -15.52 9.08 -6.92
CA GLY A 95 -15.69 7.66 -6.68
C GLY A 95 -14.67 7.12 -5.68
N VAL A 96 -13.41 7.56 -5.71
CA VAL A 96 -12.43 7.13 -4.69
C VAL A 96 -12.93 7.54 -3.31
N LEU A 97 -13.44 8.77 -3.16
CA LEU A 97 -14.01 9.22 -1.90
C LEU A 97 -15.20 8.34 -1.47
N ALA A 98 -16.15 8.09 -2.37
CA ALA A 98 -17.28 7.22 -2.07
C ALA A 98 -16.87 5.80 -1.63
N ARG A 99 -15.81 5.23 -2.22
CA ARG A 99 -15.28 3.91 -1.83
C ARG A 99 -14.60 3.92 -0.46
N VAL A 100 -13.82 4.96 -0.18
CA VAL A 100 -13.20 5.15 1.13
C VAL A 100 -14.27 5.30 2.21
N ASP A 101 -15.32 6.07 1.95
CA ASP A 101 -16.44 6.31 2.87
C ASP A 101 -17.19 5.02 3.22
N ALA A 102 -17.32 4.12 2.24
CA ALA A 102 -17.98 2.84 2.41
C ALA A 102 -17.24 1.86 3.35
N LEU A 103 -15.97 2.13 3.69
CA LEU A 103 -15.19 1.33 4.66
C LEU A 103 -15.63 1.55 6.12
N GLY A 104 -16.49 2.54 6.38
CA GLY A 104 -16.92 2.93 7.72
C GLY A 104 -16.11 4.09 8.29
N PRO A 105 -16.65 4.81 9.29
CA PRO A 105 -16.17 6.14 9.69
C PRO A 105 -14.72 6.15 10.15
N GLU A 106 -14.32 5.24 11.03
CA GLU A 106 -12.95 5.20 11.57
C GLU A 106 -11.90 4.96 10.47
N ARG A 107 -12.17 4.00 9.56
CA ARG A 107 -11.27 3.70 8.46
C ARG A 107 -11.24 4.82 7.43
N ALA A 108 -12.41 5.41 7.14
CA ALA A 108 -12.53 6.51 6.20
C ALA A 108 -11.75 7.74 6.68
N ASP A 109 -11.85 8.10 7.95
CA ASP A 109 -11.16 9.28 8.50
C ASP A 109 -9.63 9.14 8.44
N ALA A 110 -9.11 7.95 8.73
CA ALA A 110 -7.69 7.64 8.57
C ALA A 110 -7.22 7.82 7.11
N ILE A 111 -7.95 7.24 6.15
CA ILE A 111 -7.55 7.25 4.73
C ILE A 111 -7.75 8.63 4.09
N ARG A 112 -8.88 9.32 4.38
CA ARG A 112 -9.20 10.65 3.83
C ARG A 112 -8.15 11.69 4.17
N SER A 113 -7.59 11.64 5.39
CA SER A 113 -6.69 12.69 5.86
C SER A 113 -5.68 12.24 6.91
N GLY A 114 -6.07 11.45 7.92
CA GLY A 114 -5.23 11.17 9.09
C GLY A 114 -3.84 10.62 8.74
N ASN A 115 -3.79 9.67 7.81
CA ASN A 115 -2.53 9.06 7.37
C ASN A 115 -1.64 10.07 6.61
N ALA A 116 -2.24 10.94 5.79
CA ALA A 116 -1.49 11.96 5.04
C ALA A 116 -0.95 13.04 5.98
N LEU A 117 -1.75 13.50 6.95
CA LEU A 117 -1.32 14.45 7.98
C LEU A 117 -0.10 13.92 8.74
N ALA A 118 -0.16 12.65 9.18
CA ALA A 118 0.94 12.02 9.91
C ALA A 118 2.19 11.79 9.04
N LEU A 119 2.02 11.42 7.76
CA LEU A 119 3.13 11.13 6.86
C LEU A 119 3.87 12.40 6.40
N PHE A 120 3.13 13.46 6.10
CA PHE A 120 3.67 14.68 5.50
C PHE A 120 3.92 15.80 6.51
N ASP A 121 3.58 15.60 7.79
CA ASP A 121 3.73 16.59 8.87
C ASP A 121 3.00 17.91 8.53
N LEU A 122 1.70 17.77 8.23
CA LEU A 122 0.80 18.85 7.78
C LEU A 122 -0.06 19.44 8.90
#